data_AF-A0A0F9D326-F1
#
_entry.id   AF-A0A0F9D326-F1
#
_cell.length_a   1.000
_cell.length_b   1.000
_cell.length_c   1.000
_cell.angle_alpha   90.00
_cell.angle_beta   90.00
_cell.angle_gamma   90.00
#
_symmetry.space_group_name_H-M   'P 1'
#
loop_
_entity.id
_entity.type
_entity.pdbx_description
1 polymer ?
#
loop_
_entity_poly.entity_id
_entity_poly.type
_entity_poly.pdbx_seq_one_letter_code
_entity_poly.pdbx_strand_id
1 'polypeptide(L)' 'MTPMVGYLINHPGGLVGERGIAYDYILAGNGLFIEAHNRSLEARIPVNRCQ' A
#
# COMPACT_ATOMS: atom_id res chain seq x y z
N MET A 1 3.52 12.90 13.19
CA MET A 1 4.70 12.00 13.16
C MET A 1 4.34 10.88 12.21
N THR A 2 5.07 10.66 11.12
CA THR A 2 4.71 9.64 10.12
C THR A 2 5.03 8.25 10.68
N PRO A 3 4.10 7.28 10.63
CA PRO A 3 4.36 5.94 11.13
C PRO A 3 5.37 5.19 10.24
N MET A 4 6.03 4.16 10.80
CA MET A 4 6.89 3.26 10.02
C MET A 4 6.12 2.57 8.88
N VAL A 5 4.84 2.26 9.12
CA VAL A 5 3.96 1.52 8.20
C VAL A 5 2.70 2.33 7.94
N GLY A 6 2.28 2.38 6.68
CA GLY A 6 1.08 3.07 6.23
C GLY A 6 -0.07 2.14 5.85
N TYR A 7 -1.27 2.69 5.78
CA TYR A 7 -2.48 2.01 5.32
C TYR A 7 -3.19 2.89 4.31
N LEU A 8 -3.35 2.34 3.10
CA LEU A 8 -4.01 2.99 1.99
C LEU A 8 -5.16 2.11 1.50
N ILE A 9 -6.21 2.77 1.04
CA ILE A 9 -7.31 2.13 0.34
C ILE A 9 -7.32 2.68 -1.09
N ASN A 10 -7.42 1.79 -2.07
CA ASN A 10 -7.48 2.11 -3.49
C ASN A 10 -8.94 2.17 -3.95
N HIS A 11 -9.35 3.37 -4.40
CA HIS A 11 -10.69 3.67 -4.86
C HIS A 11 -10.60 4.30 -6.25
N PRO A 12 -11.73 4.46 -6.98
CA PRO A 12 -11.71 5.06 -8.32
C PRO A 12 -11.10 6.47 -8.38
N GLY A 13 -11.14 7.24 -7.28
CA GLY A 13 -10.55 8.58 -7.17
C GLY A 13 -9.08 8.60 -6.77
N GLY A 14 -8.45 7.44 -6.55
CA GLY A 14 -7.05 7.30 -6.13
C GLY A 14 -6.87 6.64 -4.76
N LEU A 15 -5.63 6.73 -4.26
CA LEU A 15 -5.24 6.20 -2.96
C LEU A 15 -5.58 7.21 -1.85
N VAL A 16 -6.25 6.72 -0.81
CA VAL A 16 -6.58 7.51 0.39
C VAL A 16 -6.04 6.79 1.63
N GLY A 17 -5.48 7.55 2.57
CA GLY A 17 -4.97 7.03 3.84
C GLY A 17 -3.66 7.69 4.24
N GLU A 18 -2.92 7.02 5.11
CA GLU A 18 -1.63 7.50 5.61
C GLU A 18 -0.49 6.66 5.05
N ARG A 19 0.50 7.34 4.47
CA ARG A 19 1.74 6.72 3.99
C ARG A 19 2.68 6.42 5.16
N GLY A 20 3.31 5.26 5.13
CA GLY A 20 4.39 4.88 6.01
C GLY A 20 5.76 5.30 5.46
N ILE A 21 6.77 5.24 6.31
CA ILE A 21 8.16 5.52 5.92
C ILE A 21 8.80 4.32 5.20
N ALA A 22 8.47 3.10 5.64
CA ALA A 22 9.10 1.88 5.12
C ALA A 22 8.27 1.22 4.01
N TYR A 23 6.99 0.98 4.27
CA TYR A 23 6.06 0.36 3.32
C TYR A 23 4.60 0.66 3.70
N ASP A 24 3.70 0.42 2.75
CA ASP A 24 2.26 0.62 2.88
C ASP A 24 1.51 -0.69 2.66
N TYR A 25 0.47 -0.92 3.46
CA TYR A 25 -0.60 -1.85 3.08
C TYR A 25 -1.57 -1.14 2.16
N ILE A 26 -1.89 -1.75 1.01
CA ILE A 26 -2.87 -1.24 0.07
C ILE A 26 -4.03 -2.23 -0.02
N LEU A 27 -5.19 -1.82 0.48
CA LEU A 27 -6.44 -2.54 0.26
C LEU A 27 -7.08 -2.06 -1.05
N ALA A 28 -7.34 -2.97 -1.97
CA ALA A 28 -7.98 -2.69 -3.24
C ALA A 28 -9.13 -3.69 -3.48
N GLY A 29 -9.99 -3.39 -4.45
CA GLY A 29 -11.11 -4.28 -4.79
C GLY A 29 -10.68 -5.70 -5.18
N ASN A 30 -9.45 -5.87 -5.67
CA ASN A 30 -8.90 -7.16 -6.10
C ASN A 30 -8.01 -7.85 -5.04
N GLY A 31 -7.78 -7.25 -3.87
CA GLY A 31 -6.99 -7.87 -2.81
C GLY A 31 -6.26 -6.90 -1.90
N LEU A 32 -5.35 -7.48 -1.11
CA LEU A 32 -4.46 -6.77 -0.20
C LEU A 32 -3.01 -6.90 -0.69
N PHE A 33 -2.30 -5.78 -0.69
CA PHE A 33 -0.93 -5.68 -1.19
C PHE A 33 -0.04 -4.98 -0.17
N ILE A 34 1.26 -5.28 -0.20
CA ILE A 34 2.30 -4.47 0.43
C ILE A 34 3.05 -3.75 -0.68
N GLU A 35 3.25 -2.44 -0.54
CA GLU A 35 4.02 -1.61 -1.45
C GLU A 35 5.17 -0.93 -0.72
N ALA A 36 6.36 -0.99 -1.30
CA ALA A 36 7.52 -0.24 -0.84
C ALA A 36 8.11 0.52 -2.03
N HIS A 37 8.36 1.82 -1.82
CA HIS A 37 8.95 2.68 -2.84
C HIS A 37 10.03 3.58 -2.23
N ASN A 38 11.23 3.52 -2.80
CA ASN A 38 12.33 4.44 -2.53
C ASN A 38 13.21 4.58 -3.78
N ARG A 39 14.30 5.36 -3.69
CA ARG A 39 15.20 5.62 -4.83
C ARG A 39 15.75 4.34 -5.51
N SER A 40 15.82 3.24 -4.79
CA SER A 40 16.47 1.99 -5.23
C SER A 40 15.50 0.80 -5.32
N LEU A 41 14.24 0.95 -4.91
CA LEU A 41 13.27 -0.14 -4.84
C LEU A 41 11.87 0.38 -5.17
N GLU A 42 11.21 -0.27 -6.12
CA GLU A 42 9.78 -0.15 -6.37
C GLU A 42 9.21 -1.57 -6.40
N ALA A 43 8.55 -1.96 -5.32
CA ALA A 43 8.05 -3.32 -5.16
C ALA A 43 6.61 -3.31 -4.68
N ARG A 44 5.79 -4.18 -5.28
CA ARG A 44 4.43 -4.48 -4.83
C ARG A 44 4.24 -5.99 -4.73
N ILE A 45 3.86 -6.45 -3.56
CA ILE A 45 3.71 -7.88 -3.24
C ILE A 45 2.24 -8.15 -2.88
N PRO A 46 1.55 -9.09 -3.56
CA PRO A 46 0.22 -9.50 -3.13
C PRO A 46 0.30 -10.29 -1.83
N VAL A 47 -0.45 -9.86 -0.82
CA VAL A 47 -0.61 -10.58 0.45
C VAL A 47 -1.79 -11.54 0.35
N ASN A 48 -2.90 -11.07 -0.23
CA ASN A 48 -4.08 -11.88 -0.49
C ASN A 48 -4.84 -11.35 -1.71
N ARG A 49 -5.58 -12.23 -2.40
CA ARG A 49 -6.52 -11.85 -3.47
C ARG A 49 -7.95 -12.03 -2.98
N CYS A 50 -8.85 -11.16 -3.42
CA CYS A 50 -10.28 -11.40 -3.21
C CYS A 50 -10.70 -12.63 -4.05
N GLN A 51 -11.52 -13.51 -3.47
CA GLN A 51 -12.17 -14.62 -4.17
C GLN A 51 -13.49 -14.17 -4.77
#